data_AF-A0A9W8U5E3-F1
#
_entry.id   AF-A0A9W8U5E3-F1
#
_cell.length_a   1.000
_cell.length_b   1.000
_cell.length_c   1.000
_cell.angle_alpha   90.00
_cell.angle_beta   90.00
_cell.angle_gamma   90.00
#
_symmetry.space_group_name_H-M   'P 1'
#
loop_
_entity.id
_entity.type
_entity.pdbx_description
1 polymer ?
#
loop_
_entity_poly.entity_id
_entity_poly.type
_entity_poly.pdbx_seq_one_letter_code
_entity_poly.pdbx_strand_id
1 'polypeptide(L)'
;MFDEVEEDSPYLGSLNLGGHTIDIGPDTIPDEEIGLTEFVMKYGAVTHYTLGKANAVKSVVRQATPDGQCHHSTEWGIVGIGKAFSEPGDSGSCVFNRHGQIGGMLTGGLGDDERCDITYVTPIHWLLEDIRQSFGGLRLA
;
A
#
# COMPACT_ATOMS: atom_id res chain seq x y z
N MET A 1 12.00 1.33 17.52
CA MET A 1 13.41 1.09 17.16
C MET A 1 13.35 0.11 16.01
N PHE A 2 13.79 0.52 14.83
CA PHE A 2 13.87 -0.36 13.66
C PHE A 2 15.21 -1.08 13.76
N ASP A 3 15.21 -2.40 13.70
CA ASP A 3 16.45 -3.18 13.71
C ASP A 3 17.11 -3.13 12.33
N GLU A 4 18.44 -3.13 12.29
CA GLU A 4 19.22 -3.17 11.04
C GLU A 4 18.90 -4.46 10.28
N VAL A 5 18.53 -4.31 9.01
CA VAL A 5 18.11 -5.39 8.12
C VAL A 5 19.36 -6.10 7.57
N GLU A 6 19.41 -7.44 7.65
CA GLU A 6 20.47 -8.25 6.99
C GLU A 6 20.51 -7.98 5.48
N GLU A 7 21.71 -7.87 4.92
CA GLU A 7 22.02 -7.37 3.57
C GLU A 7 21.37 -8.15 2.39
N ASP A 8 20.82 -9.34 2.65
CA ASP A 8 20.11 -10.20 1.67
C ASP A 8 18.64 -10.50 2.06
N SER A 9 18.11 -9.77 3.04
CA SER A 9 16.74 -9.92 3.51
C SER A 9 15.79 -9.17 2.56
N PRO A 10 14.82 -9.82 1.90
CA PRO A 10 13.82 -9.14 1.08
C PRO A 10 12.85 -8.32 1.93
N TYR A 11 13.16 -7.97 3.18
CA TYR A 11 12.27 -7.33 4.12
C TYR A 11 12.75 -5.90 4.34
N LEU A 12 11.88 -4.90 4.20
CA LEU A 12 12.26 -3.51 4.44
C LEU A 12 12.41 -3.17 5.93
N GLY A 13 11.98 -4.07 6.82
CA GLY A 13 12.16 -3.97 8.28
C GLY A 13 10.92 -4.40 9.06
N SER A 14 10.91 -4.14 10.36
CA SER A 14 9.76 -4.38 11.23
C SER A 14 9.39 -3.13 12.02
N LEU A 15 8.08 -2.92 12.21
CA LEU A 15 7.53 -1.82 12.99
C LEU A 15 7.00 -2.36 14.32
N ASN A 16 7.56 -1.89 15.43
CA ASN A 16 7.09 -2.24 16.77
C ASN A 16 6.05 -1.22 17.27
N LEU A 17 4.81 -1.66 17.45
CA LEU A 17 3.68 -0.87 17.93
C LEU A 17 3.15 -1.46 19.25
N GLY A 18 3.48 -0.83 20.38
CA GLY A 18 2.90 -1.20 21.68
C GLY A 18 3.15 -2.67 22.09
N GLY A 19 4.29 -3.26 21.69
CA GLY A 19 4.62 -4.67 21.95
C GLY A 19 4.20 -5.65 20.84
N HIS A 20 3.57 -5.17 19.77
CA HIS A 20 3.28 -5.94 18.57
C HIS A 20 4.30 -5.61 17.47
N THR A 21 4.88 -6.64 16.87
CA THR A 21 5.78 -6.50 15.72
C THR A 21 4.98 -6.68 14.45
N ILE A 22 5.08 -5.69 13.56
CA ILE A 22 4.48 -5.70 12.23
C ILE A 22 5.60 -5.82 11.22
N ASP A 23 5.59 -6.90 10.45
CA ASP A 23 6.53 -7.09 9.36
C ASP A 23 6.14 -6.18 8.20
N ILE A 24 7.06 -5.30 7.82
CA ILE A 24 6.96 -4.53 6.60
C ILE A 24 7.48 -5.44 5.50
N GLY A 25 6.67 -5.63 4.45
CA GLY A 25 7.03 -6.52 3.37
C GLY A 25 8.31 -6.08 2.66
N PRO A 26 8.75 -6.87 1.67
CA PRO A 26 9.61 -6.34 0.62
C PRO A 26 9.06 -5.03 0.06
N ASP A 27 9.78 -4.40 -0.85
CA ASP A 27 9.08 -3.56 -1.80
C ASP A 27 8.02 -4.44 -2.48
N THR A 28 6.77 -4.41 -1.98
CA THR A 28 5.70 -5.29 -2.43
C THR A 28 5.18 -4.86 -3.79
N ILE A 29 5.77 -3.81 -4.35
CA ILE A 29 5.70 -3.50 -5.76
C ILE A 29 6.29 -4.72 -6.46
N PRO A 30 5.48 -5.48 -7.22
CA PRO A 30 6.01 -6.65 -7.91
C PRO A 30 7.14 -6.22 -8.83
N ASP A 31 8.25 -6.92 -8.75
CA ASP A 31 9.44 -6.64 -9.56
C ASP A 31 9.03 -6.64 -11.04
N GLU A 32 9.24 -5.51 -11.73
CA GLU A 32 8.85 -5.30 -13.13
C GLU A 32 9.45 -6.37 -14.05
N GLU A 33 10.58 -6.96 -13.63
CA GLU A 33 11.37 -7.93 -14.38
C GLU A 33 10.77 -9.35 -14.37
N ILE A 34 9.96 -9.71 -13.37
CA ILE A 34 9.46 -11.08 -13.18
C ILE A 34 7.97 -11.21 -13.60
N GLY A 35 7.26 -10.09 -13.77
CA GLY A 35 5.87 -10.08 -14.26
C GLY A 35 4.88 -10.82 -13.36
N LEU A 36 5.25 -11.09 -12.10
CA LEU A 36 4.41 -11.82 -11.16
C LEU A 36 3.37 -10.86 -10.56
N THR A 37 2.10 -11.17 -10.75
CA THR A 37 1.01 -10.49 -10.03
C THR A 37 0.87 -11.10 -8.65
N GLU A 38 0.96 -10.30 -7.59
CA GLU A 38 0.83 -10.78 -6.21
C GLU A 38 -0.63 -10.72 -5.74
N PHE A 39 -1.05 -11.73 -4.97
CA PHE A 39 -2.34 -11.70 -4.30
C PHE A 39 -2.22 -10.91 -3.00
N VAL A 40 -3.12 -9.95 -2.84
CA VAL A 40 -3.11 -9.00 -1.73
C VAL A 40 -4.49 -8.93 -1.10
N MET A 41 -4.51 -8.64 0.19
CA MET A 41 -5.72 -8.57 0.98
C MET A 41 -5.76 -7.26 1.75
N LYS A 42 -6.96 -6.84 2.13
CA LYS A 42 -7.15 -5.81 3.15
C LYS A 42 -8.35 -6.14 4.03
N TYR A 43 -8.42 -5.45 5.17
CA TYR A 43 -9.63 -5.33 5.96
C TYR A 43 -10.01 -3.86 6.08
N GLY A 44 -11.09 -3.46 5.41
CA GLY A 44 -11.59 -2.08 5.43
C GLY A 44 -12.82 -1.88 6.31
N ALA A 45 -13.13 -0.63 6.62
CA ALA A 45 -14.29 -0.28 7.43
C ALA A 45 -15.63 -0.60 6.74
N VAL A 46 -15.67 -0.51 5.41
CA VAL A 46 -16.90 -0.67 4.61
C VAL A 46 -16.95 -2.06 3.99
N THR A 47 -15.95 -2.43 3.19
CA THR A 47 -16.00 -3.71 2.44
C THR A 47 -15.46 -4.90 3.24
N HIS A 48 -15.01 -4.66 4.48
CA HIS A 48 -14.35 -5.62 5.36
C HIS A 48 -13.20 -6.33 4.62
N TYR A 49 -13.17 -7.65 4.69
CA TYR A 49 -12.16 -8.46 4.04
C TYR A 49 -12.38 -8.51 2.52
N THR A 50 -11.35 -8.13 1.78
CA THR A 50 -11.32 -8.19 0.31
C THR A 50 -9.99 -8.78 -0.18
N LEU A 51 -10.05 -9.45 -1.34
CA LEU A 51 -8.91 -10.05 -2.01
C LEU A 51 -8.74 -9.39 -3.38
N GLY A 52 -7.51 -9.08 -3.74
CA GLY A 52 -7.15 -8.41 -4.99
C GLY A 52 -5.91 -9.00 -5.63
N LYS A 53 -5.69 -8.65 -6.91
CA LYS A 53 -4.42 -8.83 -7.59
C LYS A 53 -3.73 -7.49 -7.75
N ALA A 54 -2.50 -7.43 -7.24
CA ALA A 54 -1.56 -6.36 -7.46
C ALA A 54 -1.07 -6.36 -8.91
N ASN A 55 -1.20 -5.24 -9.59
CA ASN A 55 -0.57 -5.02 -10.90
C ASN A 55 0.91 -4.64 -10.71
N ALA A 56 1.80 -5.21 -11.51
CA ALA A 56 3.22 -4.87 -11.56
C ALA A 56 3.48 -3.56 -12.32
N VAL A 57 2.54 -3.13 -13.18
CA VAL A 57 2.68 -1.86 -13.92
C VAL A 57 2.37 -0.70 -12.99
N LYS A 58 3.41 0.06 -12.64
CA LYS A 58 3.32 1.33 -11.90
C LYS A 58 2.27 2.24 -12.56
N SER A 59 1.20 2.54 -11.82
CA SER A 59 0.21 3.51 -12.29
C SER A 59 0.67 4.89 -11.87
N VAL A 60 0.90 5.78 -12.83
CA VAL A 60 1.13 7.19 -12.54
C VAL A 60 -0.23 7.88 -12.49
N VAL A 61 -0.68 8.22 -11.28
CA VAL A 61 -1.86 9.07 -11.13
C VAL A 61 -1.42 10.52 -11.27
N ARG A 62 -2.13 11.25 -12.14
CA ARG A 62 -1.95 12.69 -12.34
C ARG A 62 -3.13 13.41 -11.72
N GLN A 63 -2.88 14.08 -10.61
CA GLN A 63 -3.88 14.96 -10.01
C GLN A 63 -3.55 16.40 -10.40
N ALA A 64 -4.38 16.98 -11.26
CA ALA A 64 -4.31 18.41 -11.57
C ALA A 64 -4.94 19.17 -10.40
N THR A 65 -4.16 20.03 -9.75
CA THR A 65 -4.67 20.93 -8.73
C THR A 65 -5.29 22.18 -9.37
N PRO A 66 -6.19 22.89 -8.67
CA PRO A 66 -6.85 24.08 -9.21
C PRO A 66 -5.89 25.21 -9.62
N ASP A 67 -4.66 25.23 -9.10
CA ASP A 67 -3.59 26.17 -9.45
C ASP A 67 -2.75 25.73 -10.67
N GLY A 68 -3.11 24.63 -11.31
CA GLY A 68 -2.46 24.12 -12.52
C GLY A 68 -1.19 23.30 -12.27
N GLN A 69 -0.85 23.02 -11.01
CA GLN A 69 0.20 22.06 -10.70
C GLN A 69 -0.29 20.63 -10.98
N CYS A 70 0.62 19.78 -11.43
CA CYS A 70 0.32 18.39 -11.70
C CYS A 70 1.12 17.55 -10.71
N HIS A 71 0.43 16.92 -9.77
CA HIS A 71 1.04 15.98 -8.85
C HIS A 71 1.11 14.62 -9.53
N HIS A 72 2.32 14.07 -9.59
CA HIS A 72 2.58 12.73 -10.07
C HIS A 72 2.78 11.83 -8.86
N SER A 73 1.82 10.96 -8.57
CA SER A 73 2.01 9.86 -7.63
C SER A 73 2.20 8.56 -8.40
N THR A 74 3.21 7.78 -8.00
CA THR A 74 3.37 6.41 -8.49
C THR A 74 2.60 5.51 -7.52
N GLU A 75 1.54 4.89 -7.99
CA GLU A 75 0.62 4.14 -7.14
C GLU A 75 0.58 2.68 -7.52
N TRP A 76 0.40 1.85 -6.51
CA TRP A 76 0.21 0.42 -6.65
C TRP A 76 -1.26 0.14 -6.94
N GLY A 77 -1.54 -0.25 -8.19
CA GLY A 77 -2.89 -0.54 -8.65
C GLY A 77 -3.32 -1.97 -8.29
N ILE A 78 -4.49 -2.11 -7.68
CA ILE A 78 -5.06 -3.40 -7.28
C ILE A 78 -6.43 -3.58 -7.92
N VAL A 79 -6.64 -4.76 -8.51
CA VAL A 79 -7.95 -5.17 -9.06
C VAL A 79 -8.58 -6.21 -8.15
N GLY A 80 -9.83 -6.01 -7.77
CA GLY A 80 -10.57 -6.93 -6.90
C GLY A 80 -10.88 -8.28 -7.54
N ILE A 81 -10.94 -9.34 -6.72
CA ILE A 81 -11.30 -10.69 -7.15
C ILE A 81 -12.69 -11.04 -6.63
N GLY A 82 -13.62 -11.32 -7.55
CA GLY A 82 -15.00 -11.70 -7.23
C GLY A 82 -15.91 -10.52 -6.82
N LYS A 83 -15.34 -9.46 -6.23
CA LYS A 83 -15.99 -8.17 -5.95
C LYS A 83 -14.98 -7.02 -6.05
N ALA A 84 -15.45 -5.78 -5.96
CA ALA A 84 -14.60 -4.60 -5.83
C ALA A 84 -13.62 -4.77 -4.65
N PHE A 85 -12.37 -4.34 -4.84
CA PHE A 85 -11.37 -4.45 -3.78
C PHE A 85 -11.63 -3.43 -2.66
N SER A 86 -12.18 -2.26 -2.98
CA SER A 86 -12.51 -1.19 -2.03
C SER A 86 -13.78 -0.42 -2.40
N GLU A 87 -14.34 0.30 -1.45
CA GLU A 87 -15.40 1.30 -1.63
C GLU A 87 -15.07 2.61 -0.87
N PRO A 88 -15.76 3.72 -1.15
CA PRO A 88 -15.63 4.95 -0.37
C PRO A 88 -15.78 4.68 1.13
N GLY A 89 -14.77 5.05 1.91
CA GLY A 89 -14.70 4.77 3.36
C GLY A 89 -13.66 3.72 3.76
N ASP A 90 -13.09 2.98 2.81
CA ASP A 90 -11.97 2.06 3.08
C ASP A 90 -10.59 2.76 3.10
N SER A 91 -10.51 4.06 2.82
CA SER A 91 -9.26 4.84 2.85
C SER A 91 -8.53 4.69 4.19
N GLY A 92 -7.20 4.53 4.12
CA GLY A 92 -6.34 4.26 5.27
C GLY A 92 -6.21 2.78 5.63
N SER A 93 -6.95 1.87 4.99
CA SER A 93 -6.79 0.43 5.23
C SER A 93 -5.40 -0.04 4.82
N CYS A 94 -4.79 -0.87 5.67
CA CYS A 94 -3.54 -1.55 5.33
C CYS A 94 -3.79 -2.65 4.30
N VAL A 95 -2.93 -2.72 3.30
CA VAL A 95 -2.89 -3.78 2.29
C VAL A 95 -1.70 -4.67 2.58
N PHE A 96 -1.94 -5.98 2.62
CA PHE A 96 -0.94 -6.97 3.00
C PHE A 96 -0.99 -8.21 2.12
N ASN A 97 0.13 -8.92 2.01
CA ASN A 97 0.23 -10.16 1.23
C ASN A 97 -0.21 -11.38 2.05
N ARG A 98 -0.17 -12.57 1.43
CA ARG A 98 -0.56 -13.85 2.06
C ARG A 98 0.23 -14.22 3.32
N HIS A 99 1.38 -13.58 3.55
CA HIS A 99 2.22 -13.79 4.72
C HIS A 99 1.92 -12.78 5.84
N GLY A 100 0.96 -11.88 5.65
CA GLY A 100 0.62 -10.83 6.62
C GLY A 100 1.53 -9.60 6.57
N GLN A 101 2.44 -9.54 5.60
CA GLN A 101 3.38 -8.43 5.46
C GLN A 101 2.68 -7.22 4.83
N ILE A 102 2.83 -6.05 5.44
CA ILE A 102 2.21 -4.82 4.93
C ILE A 102 3.00 -4.33 3.72
N GLY A 103 2.28 -4.12 2.61
CA GLY A 103 2.84 -3.56 1.38
C GLY A 103 2.49 -2.09 1.15
N GLY A 104 1.35 -1.64 1.69
CA GLY A 104 0.93 -0.27 1.49
C GLY A 104 -0.35 0.12 2.21
N MET A 105 -0.73 1.37 2.03
CA MET A 105 -1.95 1.95 2.59
C MET A 105 -2.86 2.42 1.46
N LEU A 106 -4.13 2.04 1.53
CA LEU A 106 -5.15 2.44 0.56
C LEU A 106 -5.38 3.95 0.64
N THR A 107 -5.20 4.66 -0.47
CA THR A 107 -5.43 6.11 -0.54
C THR A 107 -6.69 6.46 -1.32
N GLY A 108 -7.03 5.69 -2.36
CA GLY A 108 -8.20 5.94 -3.17
C GLY A 108 -8.54 4.79 -4.12
N GLY A 109 -9.49 5.03 -5.00
CA GLY A 109 -9.88 4.12 -6.06
C GLY A 109 -10.52 4.86 -7.22
N LEU A 110 -10.56 4.21 -8.38
CA LEU A 110 -11.21 4.67 -9.59
C LEU A 110 -12.30 3.66 -9.98
N GLY A 111 -13.49 4.18 -10.31
CA GLY A 111 -14.65 3.39 -10.74
C GLY A 111 -15.94 4.19 -10.60
N ASP A 112 -17.03 3.65 -11.15
CA ASP A 112 -18.38 4.20 -10.98
C ASP A 112 -18.99 3.76 -9.64
N ASP A 113 -20.05 4.44 -9.19
CA ASP A 113 -20.67 4.43 -7.85
C ASP A 113 -21.05 3.04 -7.30
N GLU A 114 -20.95 1.97 -8.09
CA GLU A 114 -21.27 0.60 -7.68
C GLU A 114 -20.05 -0.35 -7.63
N ARG A 115 -18.89 -0.02 -8.23
CA ARG A 115 -17.66 -0.85 -8.23
C ARG A 115 -16.38 -0.01 -8.47
N CYS A 116 -15.42 -0.04 -7.55
CA CYS A 116 -14.05 0.39 -7.85
C CYS A 116 -13.38 -0.65 -8.78
N ASP A 117 -13.11 -0.26 -10.02
CA ASP A 117 -12.40 -1.07 -11.01
C ASP A 117 -10.92 -1.21 -10.64
N ILE A 118 -10.33 -0.15 -10.07
CA ILE A 118 -8.93 -0.11 -9.63
C ILE A 118 -8.85 0.59 -8.27
N THR A 119 -8.23 -0.06 -7.30
CA THR A 119 -7.85 0.55 -6.02
C THR A 119 -6.40 1.01 -6.09
N TYR A 120 -6.11 2.19 -5.56
CA TYR A 120 -4.77 2.73 -5.47
C TYR A 120 -4.24 2.66 -4.04
N VAL A 121 -2.99 2.22 -3.96
CA VAL A 121 -2.29 2.01 -2.70
C VAL A 121 -0.95 2.73 -2.75
N THR A 122 -0.67 3.52 -1.73
CA THR A 122 0.64 4.11 -1.52
C THR A 122 1.56 3.08 -0.85
N PRO A 123 2.73 2.79 -1.43
CA PRO A 123 3.69 1.87 -0.83
C PRO A 123 4.08 2.31 0.59
N ILE A 124 4.08 1.36 1.54
CA ILE A 124 4.29 1.67 2.95
C ILE A 124 5.69 2.22 3.23
N HIS A 125 6.68 1.82 2.43
CA HIS A 125 8.07 2.22 2.61
C HIS A 125 8.29 3.71 2.32
N TRP A 126 7.56 4.30 1.36
CA TRP A 126 7.58 5.75 1.14
C TRP A 126 6.97 6.50 2.32
N LEU A 127 5.84 6.01 2.85
CA LEU A 127 5.20 6.62 4.02
C LEU A 127 6.14 6.60 5.23
N LEU A 128 6.82 5.49 5.47
CA LEU A 128 7.77 5.37 6.59
C LEU A 128 8.99 6.28 6.41
N GLU A 129 9.52 6.39 5.21
CA GLU A 129 10.64 7.28 4.90
C GLU A 129 10.22 8.75 5.04
N ASP A 130 9.05 9.14 4.55
CA ASP A 130 8.50 10.49 4.69
C ASP A 130 8.28 10.86 6.17
N ILE A 131 7.74 9.95 6.97
CA ILE A 131 7.58 10.14 8.42
C ILE A 131 8.95 10.31 9.08
N ARG A 132 9.95 9.51 8.68
CA ARG A 132 11.31 9.59 9.22
C ARG A 132 11.94 10.95 8.92
N GLN A 133 11.85 11.41 7.68
CA GLN A 133 12.40 12.69 7.25
C GLN A 133 11.67 13.88 7.88
N SER A 134 10.34 13.82 7.95
CA SER A 134 9.51 14.95 8.42
C SER A 134 9.48 15.08 9.93
N PHE A 135 9.52 13.95 10.66
CA PHE A 135 9.27 13.92 12.11
C PHE A 135 10.39 13.25 12.92
N GLY A 136 11.51 12.86 12.29
CA GLY A 136 12.63 12.21 12.97
C GLY A 136 12.35 10.74 13.34
N GLY A 137 11.30 10.15 12.75
CA GLY A 137 10.85 8.78 13.01
C GLY A 137 9.67 8.71 13.97
N LEU A 138 9.02 7.54 14.03
CA LEU A 138 7.87 7.32 14.88
C LEU A 138 8.32 6.83 16.27
N ARG A 139 8.16 7.68 17.29
CA ARG A 139 8.19 7.27 18.71
C ARG A 139 6.75 7.26 19.21
N LEU A 140 6.10 6.10 19.19
CA LEU A 140 4.84 5.93 19.87
C LEU A 140 5.14 5.69 21.35
N ALA A 141 4.61 6.59 22.19
CA ALA A 141 4.72 6.53 23.63
C ALA A 141 3.85 5.42 24.22
#